data_AF-A0A365T7H2-F1
#
_entry.id   AF-A0A365T7H2-F1
#
_cell.length_a   1.000
_cell.length_b   1.000
_cell.length_c   1.000
_cell.angle_alpha   90.00
_cell.angle_beta   90.00
_cell.angle_gamma   90.00
#
_symmetry.space_group_name_H-M   'P 1'
#
loop_
_entity.id
_entity.type
_entity.pdbx_description
1 polymer ?
#
loop_
_entity_poly.entity_id
_entity_poly.type
_entity_poly.pdbx_seq_one_letter_code
_entity_poly.pdbx_strand_id
1 'polypeptide(L)'
;MNVSNPLTPQRVSELVMTNRAIRAPYYHADHDEGVRFTDLEKGLQWGADAIPALQGLFRVEQDPRDDYPDGWVGFARHWRGATLRLDFDLFSGFEEPDSILVVTAISGREGKESIVDEDFGEIELVDKVPTEEEWDEWSRRYQAARRKDDTDGSAAVKAYIAALPGWKREVATQFDEIIQDEVPQVRRAVKYHQPFYSVEDQGWFASFIAFSKHVKLTFVCESYLEPEPPSGTGPDRQALDLKKTDTLDEKQIASWVRQAADNPGMGW
;
A
#
# COMPACT_ATOMS: atom_id res chain seq x y z
N MET A 1 1.42 -24.31 -18.10
CA MET A 1 0.80 -22.99 -18.24
C MET A 1 -0.50 -23.04 -17.46
N ASN A 2 -0.50 -22.51 -16.24
CA ASN A 2 -1.74 -22.40 -15.47
C ASN A 2 -2.50 -21.24 -16.10
N VAL A 3 -3.63 -21.50 -16.74
CA VAL A 3 -4.50 -20.44 -17.22
C VAL A 3 -5.15 -19.85 -15.98
N SER A 4 -4.52 -18.83 -15.39
CA SER A 4 -5.09 -18.06 -14.30
C SER A 4 -6.48 -17.58 -14.75
N ASN A 5 -7.52 -17.84 -13.97
CA ASN A 5 -8.84 -17.31 -14.27
C ASN A 5 -8.74 -15.79 -14.46
N PRO A 6 -9.41 -15.20 -15.47
CA PRO A 6 -9.36 -13.77 -15.69
C PRO A 6 -9.87 -13.03 -14.44
N LEU A 7 -9.12 -12.01 -14.00
CA LEU A 7 -9.49 -11.20 -12.85
C LEU A 7 -10.80 -10.45 -13.16
N THR A 8 -11.77 -10.56 -12.26
CA THR A 8 -13.07 -9.90 -12.44
C THR A 8 -13.14 -8.59 -11.64
N PRO A 9 -13.95 -7.61 -12.08
CA PRO A 9 -14.22 -6.40 -11.30
C PRO A 9 -14.78 -6.68 -9.90
N GLN A 10 -15.57 -7.75 -9.77
CA GLN A 10 -16.09 -8.20 -8.48
C GLN A 10 -14.95 -8.67 -7.57
N ARG A 11 -14.00 -9.46 -8.08
CA ARG A 11 -12.86 -9.93 -7.29
C ARG A 11 -11.95 -8.78 -6.85
N VAL A 12 -11.70 -7.81 -7.73
CA VAL A 12 -10.99 -6.57 -7.38
C VAL A 12 -11.70 -5.84 -6.22
N SER A 13 -13.03 -5.69 -6.33
CA SER A 13 -13.83 -5.06 -5.29
C SER A 13 -13.77 -5.81 -3.96
N GLU A 14 -13.82 -7.15 -3.99
CA GLU A 14 -13.70 -8.00 -2.81
C GLU A 14 -12.35 -7.81 -2.11
N LEU A 15 -11.24 -7.91 -2.86
CA LEU A 15 -9.89 -7.72 -2.31
C LEU A 15 -9.75 -6.36 -1.62
N VAL A 16 -10.24 -5.30 -2.25
CA VAL A 16 -10.14 -3.97 -1.66
C VAL A 16 -11.01 -3.85 -0.40
N MET A 17 -12.24 -4.38 -0.43
CA MET A 17 -13.15 -4.32 0.72
C MET A 17 -12.71 -5.20 1.90
N THR A 18 -11.86 -6.20 1.67
CA THR A 18 -11.22 -7.02 2.71
C THR A 18 -9.82 -6.53 3.09
N ASN A 19 -9.49 -5.27 2.79
CA ASN A 19 -8.19 -4.65 3.11
C ASN A 19 -6.98 -5.36 2.48
N ARG A 20 -7.19 -6.05 1.35
CA ARG A 20 -6.16 -6.75 0.55
C ARG A 20 -5.65 -5.89 -0.60
N ALA A 21 -5.55 -4.58 -0.38
CA ALA A 21 -5.07 -3.63 -1.37
C ALA A 21 -4.06 -2.66 -0.75
N ILE A 22 -2.92 -2.50 -1.42
CA ILE A 22 -1.86 -1.57 -1.02
C ILE A 22 -1.40 -0.75 -2.21
N ARG A 23 -0.67 0.32 -1.94
CA ARG A 23 0.07 1.08 -2.94
C ARG A 23 1.49 0.53 -3.05
N ALA A 24 2.02 0.43 -4.27
CA ALA A 24 3.39 0.03 -4.52
C ALA A 24 4.36 1.02 -3.83
N PRO A 25 5.48 0.53 -3.26
CA PRO A 25 6.46 1.36 -2.55
C PRO A 25 7.16 2.39 -3.44
N TYR A 26 7.17 2.15 -4.76
CA TYR A 26 7.78 3.02 -5.76
C TYR A 26 6.74 3.85 -6.53
N TYR A 27 5.47 3.86 -6.11
CA TYR A 27 4.46 4.68 -6.75
C TYR A 27 4.83 6.16 -6.60
N HIS A 28 4.92 6.88 -7.71
CA HIS A 28 5.19 8.32 -7.74
C HIS A 28 3.91 9.13 -8.03
N ALA A 29 3.73 10.27 -7.36
CA ALA A 29 2.54 11.13 -7.50
C ALA A 29 2.48 11.91 -8.84
N ASP A 30 3.55 11.86 -9.63
CA ASP A 30 3.57 12.37 -11.01
C ASP A 30 2.80 11.45 -11.97
N HIS A 31 2.48 10.21 -11.57
CA HIS A 31 1.63 9.30 -12.35
C HIS A 31 0.17 9.75 -12.36
N ASP A 32 -0.23 10.61 -11.41
CA ASP A 32 -1.57 11.16 -11.23
C ASP A 32 -1.94 12.20 -12.33
N GLU A 33 -1.43 12.01 -13.55
CA GLU A 33 -1.67 12.86 -14.70
C GLU A 33 -3.19 13.03 -14.90
N GLY A 34 -3.62 14.29 -14.93
CA GLY A 34 -5.02 14.69 -15.08
C GLY A 34 -5.96 14.35 -13.91
N VAL A 35 -5.49 13.77 -12.81
CA VAL A 35 -6.29 13.52 -11.58
C VAL A 35 -6.38 14.79 -10.72
N ARG A 36 -6.97 15.86 -11.25
CA ARG A 36 -7.21 17.12 -10.50
C ARG A 36 -8.58 17.19 -9.81
N PHE A 37 -9.32 16.09 -9.79
CA PHE A 37 -10.70 16.02 -9.28
C PHE A 37 -10.78 15.66 -7.81
N THR A 38 -9.66 15.72 -7.10
CA THR A 38 -9.55 15.55 -5.66
C THR A 38 -9.73 16.89 -4.96
N ASP A 39 -10.25 16.91 -3.74
CA ASP A 39 -10.17 18.11 -2.92
C ASP A 39 -8.68 18.48 -2.77
N LEU A 40 -8.23 19.64 -3.26
CA LEU A 40 -6.81 20.02 -3.19
C LEU A 40 -6.32 20.14 -1.73
N GLU A 41 -7.23 20.34 -0.77
CA GLU A 41 -6.92 20.37 0.67
C GLU A 41 -6.94 18.99 1.32
N LYS A 42 -7.59 17.97 0.72
CA LYS A 42 -7.78 16.64 1.35
C LYS A 42 -7.38 15.41 0.52
N GLY A 43 -7.23 15.55 -0.79
CA GLY A 43 -6.87 14.50 -1.75
C GLY A 43 -7.90 13.35 -1.85
N LEU A 44 -8.04 12.70 -3.01
CA LEU A 44 -8.27 11.25 -2.96
C LEU A 44 -6.99 10.71 -2.32
N GLN A 45 -7.10 9.93 -1.25
CA GLN A 45 -5.92 9.31 -0.65
C GLN A 45 -5.51 8.06 -1.47
N TRP A 46 -5.27 8.27 -2.78
CA TRP A 46 -4.53 7.48 -3.76
C TRP A 46 -4.76 5.96 -3.88
N GLY A 47 -4.99 5.52 -5.14
CA GLY A 47 -4.89 4.14 -5.60
C GLY A 47 -5.89 3.16 -4.97
N ALA A 48 -5.50 2.53 -3.87
CA ALA A 48 -6.31 1.54 -3.17
C ALA A 48 -7.61 2.13 -2.57
N ASP A 49 -7.65 3.44 -2.30
CA ASP A 49 -8.83 4.10 -1.74
C ASP A 49 -9.82 4.59 -2.82
N ALA A 50 -9.42 4.59 -4.10
CA ALA A 50 -10.30 4.91 -5.22
C ALA A 50 -11.11 3.70 -5.70
N ILE A 51 -10.53 2.50 -5.64
CA ILE A 51 -11.16 1.24 -6.06
C ILE A 51 -12.45 0.86 -5.30
N PRO A 52 -12.55 1.00 -3.95
CA PRO A 52 -13.74 0.61 -3.20
C PRO A 52 -14.92 1.51 -3.54
N ALA A 53 -14.67 2.65 -4.15
CA ALA A 53 -15.69 3.61 -4.51
C ALA A 53 -16.12 3.48 -6.00
N LEU A 54 -15.56 2.49 -6.70
CA LEU A 54 -15.86 2.14 -8.10
C LEU A 54 -16.42 0.71 -8.20
N GLN A 55 -17.04 0.20 -7.12
CA GLN A 55 -17.52 -1.19 -7.00
C GLN A 55 -18.37 -1.62 -8.18
N GLY A 56 -17.88 -2.63 -8.92
CA GLY A 56 -18.56 -3.17 -10.10
C GLY A 56 -18.67 -2.21 -11.30
N LEU A 57 -18.04 -1.04 -11.22
CA LEU A 57 -17.93 -0.04 -12.30
C LEU A 57 -16.54 -0.06 -12.96
N PHE A 58 -15.66 -0.93 -12.47
CA PHE A 58 -14.38 -1.26 -13.08
C PHE A 58 -14.60 -2.15 -14.29
N ARG A 59 -14.02 -1.77 -15.42
CA ARG A 59 -13.55 -2.72 -16.42
C ARG A 59 -12.14 -3.14 -16.02
N VAL A 60 -11.82 -4.42 -16.12
CA VAL A 60 -10.48 -4.96 -15.79
C VAL A 60 -9.99 -5.74 -17.00
N GLU A 61 -8.76 -5.46 -17.41
CA GLU A 61 -8.07 -6.11 -18.51
C GLU A 61 -6.68 -6.57 -18.04
N GLN A 62 -6.17 -7.64 -18.63
CA GLN A 62 -4.78 -8.02 -18.41
C GLN A 62 -3.87 -7.00 -19.10
N ASP A 63 -2.78 -6.61 -18.45
CA ASP A 63 -1.81 -5.70 -19.04
C ASP A 63 -1.12 -6.38 -20.24
N PRO A 64 -1.16 -5.78 -21.44
CA PRO A 64 -0.58 -6.38 -22.64
C PRO A 64 0.94 -6.20 -22.72
N ARG A 65 1.56 -5.42 -21.82
CA ARG A 65 2.99 -5.12 -21.87
C ARG A 65 3.83 -6.31 -21.41
N ASP A 66 4.81 -6.70 -22.23
CA ASP A 66 5.67 -7.87 -21.98
C ASP A 66 6.55 -7.74 -20.72
N ASP A 67 6.85 -6.51 -20.27
CA ASP A 67 7.62 -6.23 -19.06
C ASP A 67 6.77 -6.24 -17.77
N TYR A 68 5.45 -6.43 -17.88
CA TYR A 68 4.49 -6.56 -16.77
C TYR A 68 3.61 -7.82 -16.92
N PRO A 69 4.18 -9.04 -16.92
CA PRO A 69 3.44 -10.27 -17.23
C PRO A 69 2.32 -10.63 -16.23
N ASP A 70 2.40 -10.11 -15.01
CA ASP A 70 1.40 -10.28 -13.94
C ASP A 70 0.55 -9.01 -13.72
N GLY A 71 0.71 -8.02 -14.59
CA GLY A 71 0.06 -6.73 -14.52
C GLY A 71 -1.39 -6.77 -14.97
N TRP A 72 -2.20 -5.90 -14.37
CA TRP A 72 -3.58 -5.67 -14.70
C TRP A 72 -3.83 -4.17 -14.84
N VAL A 73 -4.74 -3.84 -15.74
CA VAL A 73 -5.21 -2.47 -15.94
C VAL A 73 -6.70 -2.44 -15.66
N GLY A 74 -7.16 -1.43 -14.95
CA GLY A 74 -8.56 -1.21 -14.73
C GLY A 74 -9.02 0.21 -15.00
N PHE A 75 -10.23 0.30 -15.55
CA PHE A 75 -10.80 1.53 -16.06
C PHE A 75 -12.14 1.78 -15.41
N ALA A 76 -12.38 3.01 -14.96
CA ALA A 76 -13.64 3.35 -14.31
C ALA A 76 -13.98 4.85 -14.42
N ARG A 77 -15.27 5.16 -14.31
CA ARG A 77 -15.74 6.56 -14.22
C ARG A 77 -15.85 6.99 -12.76
N HIS A 78 -15.23 8.11 -12.44
CA HIS A 78 -15.33 8.76 -11.15
C HIS A 78 -16.63 9.55 -11.02
N TRP A 79 -17.19 9.69 -9.81
CA TRP A 79 -18.47 10.37 -9.55
C TRP A 79 -18.53 11.82 -10.07
N ARG A 80 -17.37 12.50 -10.08
CA ARG A 80 -17.21 13.86 -10.63
C ARG A 80 -17.17 13.93 -12.16
N GLY A 81 -17.47 12.83 -12.85
CA GLY A 81 -17.49 12.78 -14.32
C GLY A 81 -16.10 12.82 -14.94
N ALA A 82 -15.10 12.30 -14.23
CA ALA A 82 -13.77 12.05 -14.74
C ALA A 82 -13.60 10.57 -15.04
N THR A 83 -12.61 10.23 -15.84
CA THR A 83 -12.27 8.83 -16.09
C THR A 83 -10.90 8.48 -15.57
N LEU A 84 -10.77 7.29 -14.99
CA LEU A 84 -9.58 6.80 -14.30
C LEU A 84 -9.06 5.53 -14.98
N ARG A 85 -7.74 5.42 -15.08
CA ARG A 85 -6.97 4.21 -15.34
C ARG A 85 -6.19 3.88 -14.07
N LEU A 86 -6.20 2.62 -13.65
CA LEU A 86 -5.37 2.09 -12.58
C LEU A 86 -4.54 0.94 -13.12
N ASP A 87 -3.23 1.01 -12.91
CA ASP A 87 -2.32 -0.11 -13.15
C ASP A 87 -2.04 -0.78 -11.80
N PHE A 88 -2.11 -2.12 -11.75
CA PHE A 88 -1.89 -2.86 -10.52
C PHE A 88 -1.45 -4.31 -10.77
N ASP A 89 -0.73 -4.86 -9.80
CA ASP A 89 -0.29 -6.26 -9.81
C ASP A 89 -1.11 -7.07 -8.79
N LEU A 90 -1.23 -8.39 -9.02
CA LEU A 90 -1.74 -9.33 -8.03
C LEU A 90 -0.61 -10.11 -7.39
N PHE A 91 -0.27 -9.75 -6.15
CA PHE A 91 0.73 -10.47 -5.39
C PHE A 91 0.08 -11.63 -4.63
N SER A 92 0.52 -12.87 -4.86
CA SER A 92 0.08 -14.03 -4.08
C SER A 92 1.27 -14.55 -3.28
N GLY A 93 1.18 -14.50 -1.95
CA GLY A 93 2.22 -15.04 -1.06
C GLY A 93 2.23 -16.58 -1.09
N PHE A 94 3.37 -17.20 -0.75
CA PHE A 94 3.51 -18.66 -0.73
C PHE A 94 2.60 -19.38 0.29
N GLU A 95 2.14 -18.67 1.32
CA GLU A 95 1.40 -19.24 2.46
C GLU A 95 -0.06 -18.80 2.53
N GLU A 96 -0.46 -17.77 1.78
CA GLU A 96 -1.82 -17.22 1.82
C GLU A 96 -2.58 -17.47 0.50
N PRO A 97 -3.83 -17.97 0.58
CA PRO A 97 -4.60 -18.34 -0.60
C PRO A 97 -5.13 -17.13 -1.38
N ASP A 98 -5.26 -15.97 -0.73
CA ASP A 98 -5.80 -14.76 -1.34
C ASP A 98 -4.69 -13.83 -1.84
N SER A 99 -4.87 -13.23 -3.00
CA SER A 99 -3.93 -12.23 -3.52
C SER A 99 -4.02 -10.91 -2.76
N ILE A 100 -2.97 -10.10 -2.84
CA ILE A 100 -2.93 -8.69 -2.46
C ILE A 100 -2.85 -7.89 -3.76
N LEU A 101 -3.78 -6.96 -3.94
CA LEU A 101 -3.77 -6.02 -5.03
C LEU A 101 -2.75 -4.91 -4.73
N VAL A 102 -1.75 -4.74 -5.58
CA VAL A 102 -0.69 -3.74 -5.43
C VAL A 102 -0.86 -2.69 -6.52
N VAL A 103 -1.42 -1.53 -6.17
CA VAL A 103 -1.61 -0.42 -7.12
C VAL A 103 -0.27 0.23 -7.43
N THR A 104 0.12 0.22 -8.70
CA THR A 104 1.42 0.72 -9.18
C THR A 104 1.31 2.12 -9.77
N ALA A 105 0.18 2.46 -10.39
CA ALA A 105 -0.11 3.78 -10.91
C ALA A 105 -1.63 4.08 -10.95
N ILE A 106 -1.98 5.36 -10.95
CA ILE A 106 -3.31 5.85 -11.35
C ILE A 106 -3.11 7.00 -12.31
N SER A 107 -3.91 7.09 -13.36
CA SER A 107 -3.99 8.28 -14.20
C SER A 107 -5.46 8.60 -14.48
N GLY A 108 -5.75 9.83 -14.89
CA GLY A 108 -7.13 10.20 -15.16
C GLY A 108 -7.27 11.44 -16.03
N ARG A 109 -8.50 11.72 -16.43
CA ARG A 109 -8.81 12.86 -17.29
C ARG A 109 -10.19 13.41 -16.99
N GLU A 110 -10.36 14.71 -17.22
CA GLU A 110 -11.66 15.36 -17.11
C GLU A 110 -12.61 14.85 -18.20
N GLY A 111 -13.90 14.77 -17.88
CA GLY A 111 -14.94 14.50 -18.85
C GLY A 111 -15.46 13.07 -18.85
N LYS A 112 -16.69 12.95 -19.36
CA LYS A 112 -17.50 11.72 -19.40
C LYS A 112 -17.33 10.93 -20.70
N GLU A 113 -16.44 11.36 -21.59
CA GLU A 113 -16.19 10.75 -22.89
C GLU A 113 -15.35 9.46 -22.74
N SER A 114 -15.41 8.57 -23.74
CA SER A 114 -14.72 7.27 -23.79
C SER A 114 -13.20 7.39 -23.69
N ILE A 115 -12.56 6.62 -22.81
CA ILE A 115 -11.09 6.69 -22.64
C ILE A 115 -10.43 6.25 -23.92
N VAL A 116 -9.57 7.08 -24.50
CA VAL A 116 -8.62 6.60 -25.49
C VAL A 116 -7.37 6.26 -24.73
N ASP A 117 -7.17 4.97 -24.53
CA ASP A 117 -6.00 4.41 -23.90
C ASP A 117 -4.96 4.05 -24.98
N GLU A 118 -3.68 4.28 -24.70
CA GLU A 118 -2.62 3.99 -25.68
C GLU A 118 -2.52 2.49 -26.00
N ASP A 119 -2.76 1.64 -25.00
CA ASP A 119 -2.60 0.19 -25.10
C ASP A 119 -3.89 -0.50 -25.56
N PHE A 120 -5.06 0.03 -25.17
CA PHE A 120 -6.36 -0.61 -25.40
C PHE A 120 -7.28 0.14 -26.38
N GLY A 121 -6.88 1.31 -26.87
CA GLY A 121 -7.71 2.13 -27.75
C GLY A 121 -8.92 2.72 -27.04
N GLU A 122 -10.06 2.83 -27.73
CA GLU A 122 -11.27 3.40 -27.15
C GLU A 122 -11.95 2.42 -26.17
N ILE A 123 -11.88 2.76 -24.89
CA ILE A 123 -12.56 2.08 -23.80
C ILE A 123 -13.94 2.70 -23.58
N GLU A 124 -14.96 1.97 -24.00
CA GLU A 124 -16.32 2.22 -23.58
C GLU A 124 -16.53 1.75 -22.14
N LEU A 125 -16.91 2.69 -21.28
CA LEU A 125 -17.31 2.42 -19.89
C LEU A 125 -18.83 2.56 -19.76
N VAL A 126 -19.39 1.80 -18.82
CA VAL A 126 -20.81 1.90 -18.47
C VAL A 126 -21.15 3.34 -18.10
N ASP A 127 -22.29 3.85 -18.59
CA ASP A 127 -22.74 5.21 -18.28
C ASP A 127 -23.12 5.43 -16.80
N LYS A 128 -23.08 4.37 -16.01
CA LYS A 128 -23.32 4.40 -14.59
C LYS A 128 -22.11 4.98 -13.86
N VAL A 129 -22.35 6.10 -13.21
CA VAL A 129 -21.40 6.80 -12.36
C VAL A 129 -22.02 6.83 -10.96
N PRO A 130 -21.28 6.51 -9.89
CA PRO A 130 -21.85 6.56 -8.55
C PRO A 130 -22.15 8.00 -8.18
N THR A 131 -23.19 8.20 -7.37
CA THR A 131 -23.46 9.51 -6.75
C THR A 131 -22.42 9.82 -5.66
N GLU A 132 -22.30 11.08 -5.26
CA GLU A 132 -21.46 11.48 -4.11
C GLU A 132 -21.88 10.76 -2.82
N GLU A 133 -23.19 10.54 -2.63
CA GLU A 133 -23.74 9.85 -1.47
C GLU A 133 -23.37 8.36 -1.44
N GLU A 134 -23.48 7.66 -2.58
CA GLU A 134 -23.03 6.26 -2.71
C GLU A 134 -21.51 6.15 -2.49
N TRP A 135 -20.75 7.10 -3.03
CA TRP A 135 -19.30 7.18 -2.84
C TRP A 135 -18.91 7.29 -1.36
N ASP A 136 -19.54 8.21 -0.63
CA ASP A 136 -19.29 8.43 0.80
C ASP A 136 -19.74 7.23 1.64
N GLU A 137 -20.82 6.54 1.26
CA GLU A 137 -21.22 5.30 1.90
C GLU A 137 -20.17 4.19 1.72
N TRP A 138 -19.70 3.98 0.49
CA TRP A 138 -18.70 2.95 0.19
C TRP A 138 -17.37 3.23 0.89
N SER A 139 -16.92 4.49 0.87
CA SER A 139 -15.73 4.93 1.62
C SER A 139 -15.86 4.63 3.12
N ARG A 140 -17.00 4.96 3.74
CA ARG A 140 -17.25 4.63 5.16
C ARG A 140 -17.24 3.14 5.43
N ARG A 141 -17.83 2.32 4.55
CA ARG A 141 -17.82 0.85 4.69
C ARG A 141 -16.39 0.30 4.60
N TYR A 142 -15.59 0.78 3.66
CA TYR A 142 -14.18 0.41 3.52
C TYR A 142 -13.36 0.81 4.76
N GLN A 143 -13.52 2.04 5.26
CA GLN A 143 -12.86 2.48 6.50
C GLN A 143 -13.29 1.65 7.71
N ALA A 144 -14.56 1.23 7.78
CA ALA A 144 -15.05 0.34 8.83
C ALA A 144 -14.47 -1.08 8.73
N ALA A 145 -14.28 -1.61 7.52
CA ALA A 145 -13.64 -2.90 7.30
C ALA A 145 -12.18 -2.87 7.76
N ARG A 146 -11.41 -1.83 7.40
CA ARG A 146 -10.02 -1.63 7.87
C ARG A 146 -9.89 -1.57 9.40
N ARG A 147 -10.88 -1.00 10.09
CA ARG A 147 -10.88 -0.93 11.56
C ARG A 147 -11.21 -2.26 12.24
N LYS A 148 -11.90 -3.16 11.55
CA LYS A 148 -12.33 -4.46 12.05
C LYS A 148 -11.48 -5.62 11.51
N ASP A 149 -10.48 -5.31 10.70
CA ASP A 149 -9.56 -6.29 10.14
C ASP A 149 -8.81 -6.95 11.30
N ASP A 150 -9.05 -8.24 11.46
CA ASP A 150 -8.44 -9.10 12.48
C ASP A 150 -7.26 -9.89 11.91
N THR A 151 -6.93 -9.70 10.63
CA THR A 151 -5.67 -10.19 10.08
C THR A 151 -4.53 -9.50 10.82
N ASP A 152 -3.44 -10.21 11.05
CA ASP A 152 -2.23 -9.63 11.63
C ASP A 152 -1.51 -8.66 10.67
N GLY A 153 -2.09 -8.38 9.49
CA GLY A 153 -1.56 -7.52 8.42
C GLY A 153 -0.29 -8.04 7.74
N SER A 154 0.12 -9.26 8.03
CA SER A 154 1.37 -9.85 7.49
C SER A 154 1.34 -9.96 5.97
N ALA A 155 0.21 -10.34 5.37
CA ALA A 155 0.05 -10.41 3.92
C ALA A 155 0.41 -9.10 3.20
N ALA A 156 -0.13 -7.98 3.72
CA ALA A 156 0.03 -6.67 3.13
C ALA A 156 1.47 -6.17 3.23
N VAL A 157 2.13 -6.39 4.38
CA VAL A 157 3.54 -6.03 4.56
C VAL A 157 4.45 -6.91 3.70
N LYS A 158 4.22 -8.22 3.63
CA LYS A 158 4.97 -9.13 2.75
C LYS A 158 4.83 -8.72 1.28
N ALA A 159 3.62 -8.38 0.82
CA ALA A 159 3.38 -7.87 -0.53
C ALA A 159 4.11 -6.54 -0.78
N TYR A 160 4.09 -5.62 0.19
CA TYR A 160 4.81 -4.36 0.11
C TYR A 160 6.33 -4.58 -0.03
N ILE A 161 6.89 -5.46 0.80
CA ILE A 161 8.32 -5.84 0.76
C ILE A 161 8.66 -6.46 -0.58
N ALA A 162 7.84 -7.41 -1.05
CA ALA A 162 8.07 -8.08 -2.33
C ALA A 162 8.01 -7.13 -3.53
N ALA A 163 7.22 -6.06 -3.44
CA ALA A 163 7.20 -5.01 -4.47
C ALA A 163 8.46 -4.13 -4.46
N LEU A 164 9.24 -4.07 -3.38
CA LEU A 164 10.45 -3.22 -3.35
C LEU A 164 11.48 -3.67 -4.39
N PRO A 165 12.13 -2.73 -5.11
CA PRO A 165 13.18 -3.08 -6.07
C PRO A 165 14.56 -3.20 -5.41
N GLY A 166 15.32 -4.22 -5.83
CA GLY A 166 16.73 -4.40 -5.49
C GLY A 166 17.04 -4.46 -3.99
N TRP A 167 18.17 -3.86 -3.59
CA TRP A 167 18.69 -3.90 -2.20
C TRP A 167 17.73 -3.40 -1.12
N LYS A 168 16.73 -2.58 -1.47
CA LYS A 168 15.72 -2.11 -0.50
C LYS A 168 14.81 -3.23 -0.04
N ARG A 169 14.53 -4.20 -0.92
CA ARG A 169 13.79 -5.42 -0.57
C ARG A 169 14.54 -6.21 0.47
N GLU A 170 15.83 -6.42 0.27
CA GLU A 170 16.70 -7.18 1.19
C GLU A 170 16.71 -6.55 2.58
N VAL A 171 16.91 -5.22 2.67
CA VAL A 171 16.86 -4.49 3.94
C VAL A 171 15.49 -4.61 4.62
N ALA A 172 14.40 -4.47 3.86
CA ALA A 172 13.06 -4.54 4.41
C ALA A 172 12.67 -5.97 4.85
N THR A 173 13.10 -7.00 4.12
CA THR A 173 12.96 -8.40 4.51
C THR A 173 13.68 -8.68 5.81
N GLN A 174 14.97 -8.30 5.92
CA GLN A 174 15.75 -8.50 7.14
C GLN A 174 15.13 -7.76 8.34
N PHE A 175 14.61 -6.55 8.13
CA PHE A 175 13.95 -5.81 9.20
C PHE A 175 12.65 -6.50 9.66
N ASP A 176 11.83 -6.99 8.73
CA ASP A 176 10.61 -7.73 9.06
C ASP A 176 10.89 -9.04 9.81
N GLU A 177 11.95 -9.75 9.43
CA GLU A 177 12.44 -10.96 10.10
C GLU A 177 12.92 -10.66 11.52
N ILE A 178 13.78 -9.63 11.71
CA ILE A 178 14.23 -9.22 13.05
C ILE A 178 13.04 -8.84 13.94
N ILE A 179 12.04 -8.13 13.40
CA ILE A 179 10.84 -7.77 14.16
C ILE A 179 10.07 -9.02 14.57
N GLN A 180 9.88 -9.97 13.65
CA GLN A 180 9.17 -11.22 13.95
C GLN A 180 9.88 -12.07 15.02
N ASP A 181 11.22 -12.09 14.98
CA ASP A 181 12.05 -12.85 15.91
C ASP A 181 12.05 -12.24 17.32
N GLU A 182 12.21 -10.92 17.42
CA GLU A 182 12.26 -10.22 18.71
C GLU A 182 10.86 -9.99 19.32
N VAL A 183 9.82 -9.92 18.48
CA VAL A 183 8.43 -9.68 18.89
C VAL A 183 7.49 -10.70 18.22
N PRO A 184 7.41 -11.95 18.72
CA PRO A 184 6.61 -13.00 18.09
C PRO A 184 5.12 -12.68 17.94
N GLN A 185 4.58 -11.86 18.85
CA GLN A 185 3.18 -11.40 18.87
C GLN A 185 2.92 -10.12 18.05
N VAL A 186 3.88 -9.71 17.21
CA VAL A 186 3.77 -8.46 16.43
C VAL A 186 2.54 -8.46 15.52
N ARG A 187 1.85 -7.33 15.50
CA ARG A 187 0.81 -6.98 14.52
C ARG A 187 1.41 -6.04 13.49
N ARG A 188 1.05 -6.24 12.23
CA ARG A 188 1.52 -5.46 11.08
C ARG A 188 0.36 -4.71 10.46
N ALA A 189 0.67 -3.61 9.76
CA ALA A 189 -0.26 -2.99 8.84
C ALA A 189 0.49 -2.12 7.84
N VAL A 190 -0.07 -1.97 6.63
CA VAL A 190 0.34 -0.88 5.73
C VAL A 190 -0.60 0.31 5.99
N LYS A 191 -0.06 1.37 6.59
CA LYS A 191 -0.78 2.62 6.90
C LYS A 191 0.00 3.78 6.29
N TYR A 192 -0.70 4.79 5.77
CA TYR A 192 -0.06 5.95 5.12
C TYR A 192 1.00 5.55 4.08
N HIS A 193 0.73 4.48 3.33
CA HIS A 193 1.61 3.91 2.31
C HIS A 193 2.98 3.41 2.80
N GLN A 194 3.10 3.03 4.08
CA GLN A 194 4.29 2.40 4.63
C GLN A 194 3.93 1.28 5.62
N PRO A 195 4.76 0.25 5.77
CA PRO A 195 4.58 -0.77 6.81
C PRO A 195 4.80 -0.21 8.22
N PHE A 196 3.95 -0.66 9.13
CA PHE A 196 3.99 -0.38 10.56
C PHE A 196 3.86 -1.67 11.36
N TYR A 197 4.45 -1.65 12.56
CA TYR A 197 4.53 -2.76 13.49
C TYR A 197 4.05 -2.31 14.87
N SER A 198 3.21 -3.13 15.49
CA SER A 198 2.62 -2.87 16.82
C SER A 198 2.60 -4.13 17.66
N VAL A 199 2.43 -3.95 18.96
CA VAL A 199 2.00 -5.00 19.87
C VAL A 199 0.57 -4.67 20.30
N GLU A 200 -0.29 -5.69 20.38
CA GLU A 200 -1.70 -5.53 20.77
C GLU A 200 -1.80 -4.73 22.08
N ASP A 201 -2.68 -3.72 22.09
CA ASP A 201 -2.88 -2.78 23.20
C ASP A 201 -1.66 -1.92 23.61
N GLN A 202 -0.55 -1.96 22.87
CA GLN A 202 0.69 -1.19 23.18
C GLN A 202 1.05 -0.16 22.10
N GLY A 203 0.24 -0.04 21.04
CA GLY A 203 0.46 0.94 19.97
C GLY A 203 1.56 0.55 18.98
N TRP A 204 1.83 1.45 18.04
CA TRP A 204 2.81 1.24 16.96
C TRP A 204 4.21 1.63 17.43
N PHE A 205 5.17 0.71 17.37
CA PHE A 205 6.53 0.90 17.86
C PHE A 205 7.57 1.01 16.74
N ALA A 206 7.29 0.51 15.54
CA ALA A 206 8.23 0.59 14.41
C ALA A 206 7.52 0.78 13.06
N SER A 207 8.25 1.36 12.10
CA SER A 207 7.84 1.50 10.70
C SER A 207 9.07 1.56 9.80
N PHE A 208 8.89 1.42 8.50
CA PHE A 208 9.96 1.77 7.56
C PHE A 208 9.44 2.41 6.28
N ILE A 209 10.24 3.28 5.68
CA ILE A 209 9.95 3.94 4.40
C ILE A 209 11.12 3.72 3.44
N ALA A 210 10.81 3.30 2.22
CA ALA A 210 11.79 3.16 1.14
C ALA A 210 11.81 4.43 0.28
N PHE A 211 12.77 5.31 0.52
CA PHE A 211 13.01 6.47 -0.34
C PHE A 211 13.81 6.09 -1.59
N SER A 212 13.92 7.00 -2.56
CA SER A 212 14.70 6.76 -3.78
C SER A 212 16.16 6.38 -3.51
N LYS A 213 16.80 7.02 -2.52
CA LYS A 213 18.24 6.86 -2.21
C LYS A 213 18.56 6.07 -0.94
N HIS A 214 17.60 5.84 -0.06
CA HIS A 214 17.83 5.18 1.23
C HIS A 214 16.56 4.46 1.71
N VAL A 215 16.71 3.54 2.65
CA VAL A 215 15.61 2.96 3.45
C VAL A 215 15.71 3.56 4.83
N LYS A 216 14.61 4.10 5.36
CA LYS A 216 14.54 4.66 6.70
C LYS A 216 13.79 3.71 7.60
N LEU A 217 14.49 3.10 8.56
CA LEU A 217 13.89 2.34 9.65
C LEU A 217 13.54 3.34 10.76
N THR A 218 12.28 3.36 11.19
CA THR A 218 11.79 4.30 12.20
C THR A 218 11.30 3.54 13.42
N PHE A 219 11.69 4.00 14.59
CA PHE A 219 11.18 3.55 15.88
C PHE A 219 10.32 4.67 16.46
N VAL A 220 9.08 4.35 16.78
CA VAL A 220 8.07 5.28 17.31
C VAL A 220 8.18 5.27 18.82
N CYS A 221 9.13 6.05 19.32
CA CYS A 221 9.53 6.09 20.71
C CYS A 221 10.14 7.44 21.04
N GLU A 222 10.03 7.86 22.30
CA GLU A 222 10.84 8.97 22.84
C GLU A 222 12.34 8.64 22.78
N SER A 223 13.21 9.61 23.07
CA SER A 223 14.68 9.48 23.07
C SER A 223 15.24 8.59 24.21
N TYR A 224 14.87 7.31 24.27
CA TYR A 224 15.36 6.33 25.25
C TYR A 224 16.08 5.12 24.63
N LEU A 225 16.25 5.08 23.31
CA LEU A 225 16.91 3.94 22.66
C LEU A 225 18.42 4.02 22.90
N GLU A 226 19.01 2.90 23.29
CA GLU A 226 20.43 2.79 23.59
C GLU A 226 21.15 1.79 22.66
N PRO A 227 22.24 2.22 21.99
CA PRO A 227 22.60 3.63 21.71
C PRO A 227 21.51 4.37 20.93
N GLU A 228 21.50 5.70 20.97
CA GLU A 228 20.57 6.51 20.19
C GLU A 228 20.80 6.27 18.68
N PRO A 229 19.76 5.94 17.88
CA PRO A 229 19.86 5.88 16.43
C PRO A 229 20.33 7.21 15.83
N PRO A 230 21.09 7.17 14.72
CA PRO A 230 21.81 8.34 14.21
C PRO A 230 20.91 9.36 13.50
N SER A 231 19.67 9.01 13.16
CA SER A 231 18.70 9.91 12.53
C SER A 231 17.39 9.93 13.31
N GLY A 232 16.49 10.85 12.96
CA GLY A 232 15.22 10.99 13.65
C GLY A 232 14.66 12.41 13.56
N THR A 233 13.36 12.52 13.79
CA THR A 233 12.71 13.81 14.03
C THR A 233 12.17 13.73 15.45
N GLY A 234 13.04 14.04 16.40
CA GLY A 234 12.71 13.93 17.82
C GLY A 234 11.53 14.84 18.23
N PRO A 235 10.98 14.65 19.44
CA PRO A 235 11.36 13.63 20.42
C PRO A 235 10.76 12.24 20.14
N ASP A 236 9.68 12.12 19.37
CA ASP A 236 8.87 10.88 19.34
C ASP A 236 9.24 9.87 18.23
N ARG A 237 10.30 10.15 17.45
CA ARG A 237 10.73 9.30 16.34
C ARG A 237 12.25 9.28 16.21
N GLN A 238 12.82 8.13 16.55
CA GLN A 238 14.22 7.81 16.29
C GLN A 238 14.33 6.94 15.05
N ALA A 239 15.43 7.02 14.31
CA ALA A 239 15.55 6.35 13.02
C ALA A 239 16.98 5.99 12.63
N LEU A 240 17.06 5.06 11.69
CA LEU A 240 18.27 4.69 10.98
C LEU A 240 18.01 4.81 9.47
N ASP A 241 18.79 5.67 8.81
CA ASP A 241 18.76 5.83 7.35
C ASP A 241 19.86 4.98 6.73
N LEU A 242 19.48 3.89 6.06
CA LEU A 242 20.39 2.97 5.37
C LEU A 242 20.50 3.31 3.90
N LYS A 243 21.72 3.45 3.38
CA LYS A 243 22.02 3.58 1.96
C LYS A 243 22.45 2.23 1.39
N LYS A 244 22.49 2.13 0.06
CA LYS A 244 22.87 0.91 -0.67
C LYS A 244 24.20 0.28 -0.24
N THR A 245 25.16 1.10 0.19
CA THR A 245 26.51 0.67 0.57
C THR A 245 26.65 0.36 2.05
N ASP A 246 25.62 0.63 2.84
CA ASP A 246 25.68 0.46 4.29
C ASP A 246 25.40 -1.00 4.64
N THR A 247 26.06 -1.49 5.68
CA THR A 247 25.81 -2.83 6.21
C THR A 247 24.77 -2.74 7.31
N LEU A 248 23.79 -3.65 7.30
CA LEU A 248 22.81 -3.78 8.36
C LEU A 248 23.46 -4.38 9.62
N ASP A 249 23.52 -3.64 10.73
CA ASP A 249 23.88 -4.21 12.03
C ASP A 249 22.64 -4.85 12.67
N GLU A 250 22.40 -6.11 12.32
CA GLU A 250 21.23 -6.88 12.76
C GLU A 250 21.11 -6.92 14.29
N LYS A 251 22.24 -7.03 15.02
CA LYS A 251 22.23 -7.09 16.49
C LYS A 251 21.80 -5.76 17.10
N GLN A 252 22.28 -4.66 16.53
CA GLN A 252 21.90 -3.33 16.99
C GLN A 252 20.42 -3.05 16.71
N ILE A 253 19.92 -3.44 15.53
CA ILE A 253 18.52 -3.27 15.16
C ILE A 253 17.62 -4.13 16.04
N ALA A 254 17.97 -5.39 16.29
CA ALA A 254 17.26 -6.27 17.22
C ALA A 254 17.17 -5.65 18.62
N SER A 255 18.26 -5.04 19.10
CA SER A 255 18.28 -4.31 20.37
C SER A 255 17.26 -3.16 20.38
N TRP A 256 17.22 -2.34 19.33
CA TRP A 256 16.27 -1.23 19.23
C TRP A 256 14.82 -1.70 19.10
N VAL A 257 14.56 -2.78 18.35
CA VAL A 257 13.23 -3.37 18.23
C VAL A 257 12.70 -3.78 19.59
N ARG A 258 13.48 -4.50 20.40
CA ARG A 258 13.07 -4.88 21.76
C ARG A 258 12.76 -3.67 22.63
N GLN A 259 13.67 -2.70 22.66
CA GLN A 259 13.51 -1.49 23.47
C GLN A 259 12.27 -0.69 23.06
N ALA A 260 12.02 -0.57 21.75
CA ALA A 260 10.86 0.12 21.22
C ALA A 260 9.56 -0.63 21.52
N ALA A 261 9.57 -1.97 21.47
CA ALA A 261 8.40 -2.80 21.75
C ALA A 261 8.04 -2.88 23.25
N ASP A 262 9.02 -2.76 24.15
CA ASP A 262 8.81 -2.83 25.61
C ASP A 262 8.10 -1.60 26.20
N ASN A 263 8.07 -0.49 25.47
CA ASN A 263 7.40 0.74 25.90
C ASN A 263 6.30 1.11 24.89
N PRO A 264 5.13 1.55 25.37
CA PRO A 264 4.00 1.80 24.50
C PRO A 264 4.34 2.87 23.45
N GLY A 265 4.19 2.49 22.18
CA GLY A 265 4.27 3.39 21.05
C GLY A 265 3.01 4.24 20.90
N MET A 266 2.86 4.97 19.79
CA MET A 266 1.68 5.82 19.62
C MET A 266 0.42 5.00 19.24
N GLY A 267 -0.73 5.29 19.87
CA GLY A 267 -2.01 4.60 19.66
C GLY A 267 -2.95 5.29 18.67
N TRP A 268 -2.66 5.21 17.37
CA TRP A 268 -3.44 5.78 16.25
C TRP A 268 -4.01 4.73 15.30
#